data_AF-A0A7Y4ZN63-F1
#
_entry.id   AF-A0A7Y4ZN63-F1
#
_cell.length_a   1.000
_cell.length_b   1.000
_cell.length_c   1.000
_cell.angle_alpha   90.00
_cell.angle_beta   90.00
_cell.angle_gamma   90.00
#
_symmetry.space_group_name_H-M   'P 1'
#
loop_
_entity.id
_entity.type
_entity.pdbx_description
1 polymer ?
#
loop_
_entity_poly.entity_id
_entity_poly.type
_entity_poly.pdbx_seq_one_letter_code
_entity_poly.pdbx_strand_id
1 'polypeptide(L)'
;MYFPDLGTETMIASGLKVRAVGWLSSAYPFDEGPVDDVVLAKLETLVADGWIHAASAGPHLCELCSKVRSASNVLVPSADFLYVAPAMVVHYIRDHGYGPPGAFQRAVLRCPAPPSDAYFAALDPFLDVLSTTPEELAGAARSHRERLSERAKQAARPKGMFWD
;
A
#
# COMPACT_ATOMS: atom_id res chain seq x y z
N MET A 1 3.59 -7.77 13.89
CA MET A 1 2.65 -8.73 13.24
C MET A 1 3.35 -9.24 12.00
N TYR A 2 3.44 -10.56 11.82
CA TYR A 2 4.24 -11.19 10.78
C TYR A 2 3.37 -11.99 9.81
N PHE A 3 3.60 -11.81 8.52
CA PHE A 3 3.15 -12.72 7.46
C PHE A 3 4.33 -12.93 6.50
N PRO A 4 4.66 -14.18 6.14
CA PRO A 4 5.77 -14.44 5.24
C PRO A 4 5.50 -13.82 3.88
N ASP A 5 6.54 -13.28 3.24
CA ASP A 5 6.43 -12.80 1.87
C ASP A 5 5.89 -13.89 0.95
N LEU A 6 5.00 -13.48 0.04
CA LEU A 6 4.26 -14.36 -0.87
C LEU A 6 3.31 -15.35 -0.17
N GLY A 7 3.08 -15.21 1.15
CA GLY A 7 2.03 -15.92 1.88
C GLY A 7 0.64 -15.53 1.39
N THR A 8 -0.33 -16.42 1.58
CA THR A 8 -1.73 -16.24 1.13
C THR A 8 -2.63 -15.51 2.13
N GLU A 9 -2.04 -14.95 3.18
CA GLU A 9 -2.74 -14.33 4.31
C GLU A 9 -2.05 -13.04 4.72
N THR A 10 -2.84 -12.04 5.10
CA THR A 10 -2.40 -10.74 5.64
C THR A 10 -3.32 -10.31 6.77
N MET A 11 -3.08 -9.12 7.34
CA MET A 11 -3.98 -8.56 8.35
C MET A 11 -5.39 -8.26 7.80
N ILE A 12 -5.51 -7.94 6.50
CA ILE A 12 -6.75 -7.41 5.93
C ILE A 12 -7.38 -8.29 4.84
N ALA A 13 -6.68 -9.34 4.41
CA ALA A 13 -7.11 -10.20 3.30
C ALA A 13 -6.46 -11.57 3.40
N SER A 14 -7.16 -12.59 2.93
CA SER A 14 -6.64 -13.96 2.79
C SER A 14 -7.21 -14.62 1.54
N GLY A 15 -6.53 -15.66 1.04
CA GLY A 15 -6.99 -16.48 -0.08
C GLY A 15 -5.93 -16.73 -1.14
N LEU A 16 -6.26 -17.60 -2.10
CA LEU A 16 -5.31 -18.07 -3.12
C LEU A 16 -4.81 -16.96 -4.06
N LYS A 17 -5.59 -15.88 -4.20
CA LYS A 17 -5.25 -14.69 -5.00
C LYS A 17 -4.51 -13.60 -4.20
N VAL A 18 -4.28 -13.77 -2.90
CA VAL A 18 -3.57 -12.80 -2.06
C VAL A 18 -2.10 -13.14 -1.98
N ARG A 19 -1.23 -12.13 -2.00
CA ARG A 19 0.18 -12.27 -1.63
C ARG A 19 0.60 -11.22 -0.61
N ALA A 20 0.95 -11.66 0.59
CA ALA A 20 1.54 -10.80 1.61
C ALA A 20 2.92 -10.32 1.17
N VAL A 21 3.24 -9.05 1.41
CA VAL A 21 4.59 -8.51 1.20
C VAL A 21 4.96 -7.53 2.31
N GLY A 22 6.16 -7.65 2.87
CA GLY A 22 6.70 -6.67 3.81
C GLY A 22 6.00 -6.63 5.17
N TRP A 23 5.35 -7.72 5.59
CA TRP A 23 4.81 -7.88 6.94
C TRP A 23 5.90 -8.41 7.88
N LEU A 24 6.92 -7.58 8.11
CA LEU A 24 8.14 -7.96 8.80
C LEU A 24 7.97 -7.99 10.33
N SER A 25 8.83 -8.76 10.99
CA SER A 25 8.97 -8.76 12.45
C SER A 25 10.43 -9.01 12.82
N SER A 26 10.89 -8.46 13.94
CA SER A 26 12.26 -8.68 14.44
C SER A 26 12.55 -10.13 14.83
N ALA A 27 11.50 -10.96 14.97
CA ALA A 27 11.63 -12.38 15.28
C ALA A 27 11.93 -13.27 14.05
N TYR A 28 11.84 -12.74 12.82
CA TYR A 28 12.00 -13.51 11.59
C TYR A 28 12.99 -12.82 10.64
N PRO A 29 13.85 -13.59 9.95
CA PRO A 29 14.70 -13.02 8.91
C PRO A 29 13.85 -12.56 7.72
N PHE A 30 14.39 -11.61 6.96
CA PHE A 30 13.82 -11.15 5.70
C PHE A 30 14.94 -10.97 4.67
N ASP A 31 14.57 -11.03 3.39
CA ASP A 31 15.54 -10.83 2.32
C ASP A 31 15.96 -9.36 2.28
N GLU A 32 17.26 -9.13 2.22
CA GLU A 32 17.86 -7.82 1.99
C GLU A 32 18.36 -7.71 0.55
N GLY A 33 18.27 -6.52 -0.04
CA GLY A 33 18.79 -6.32 -1.38
C GLY A 33 18.48 -4.95 -1.98
N PRO A 34 19.16 -4.60 -3.08
CA PRO A 34 18.92 -3.35 -3.76
C PRO A 34 17.50 -3.31 -4.35
N VAL A 35 16.86 -2.15 -4.22
CA VAL A 35 15.59 -1.82 -4.88
C VAL A 35 15.83 -0.61 -5.76
N ASP A 36 15.42 -0.69 -7.02
CA ASP A 36 15.57 0.41 -7.97
C ASP A 36 14.73 1.62 -7.51
N ASP A 37 15.30 2.83 -7.61
CA ASP A 37 14.64 4.09 -7.26
C ASP A 37 13.29 4.26 -7.96
N VAL A 38 13.14 3.75 -9.20
CA VAL A 38 11.87 3.82 -9.91
C VAL A 38 10.78 2.96 -9.27
N VAL A 39 11.14 1.81 -8.68
CA VAL A 39 10.21 0.97 -7.92
C VAL A 39 9.82 1.68 -6.63
N LEU A 40 10.81 2.24 -5.93
CA LEU A 40 10.60 2.92 -4.65
C LEU A 40 9.72 4.17 -4.81
N ALA A 41 10.00 5.01 -5.80
CA ALA A 41 9.19 6.19 -6.13
C ALA A 41 7.75 5.82 -6.50
N LYS A 42 7.58 4.75 -7.30
CA LYS A 42 6.24 4.26 -7.65
C LYS A 42 5.48 3.74 -6.44
N LEU A 43 6.16 3.02 -5.53
CA LEU A 43 5.57 2.51 -4.30
C LEU A 43 5.16 3.64 -3.35
N GLU A 44 5.93 4.72 -3.28
CA GLU A 44 5.56 5.94 -2.54
C GLU A 44 4.27 6.58 -3.07
N THR A 45 4.11 6.67 -4.40
CA THR A 45 2.84 7.12 -4.99
C THR A 45 1.69 6.19 -4.60
N LEU A 46 1.90 4.87 -4.66
CA LEU A 46 0.87 3.89 -4.26
C LEU A 46 0.51 4.01 -2.79
N VAL A 47 1.47 4.28 -1.90
CA VAL A 47 1.22 4.48 -0.46
C VAL A 47 0.51 5.82 -0.20
N ALA A 48 0.88 6.88 -0.90
CA ALA A 48 0.35 8.22 -0.68
C ALA A 48 -1.10 8.39 -1.20
N ASP A 49 -1.38 7.76 -2.34
CA ASP A 49 -2.57 8.04 -3.15
C ASP A 49 -3.39 6.78 -3.46
N GLY A 50 -2.95 5.59 -3.02
CA GLY A 50 -3.68 4.33 -3.19
C GLY A 50 -4.91 4.22 -2.29
N TRP A 51 -5.86 3.41 -2.74
CA TRP A 51 -7.06 3.11 -1.98
C TRP A 51 -6.88 1.87 -1.10
N ILE A 52 -7.54 1.85 0.06
CA ILE A 52 -7.59 0.71 0.99
C ILE A 52 -9.05 0.40 1.33
N HIS A 53 -9.40 -0.88 1.38
CA HIS A 53 -10.77 -1.34 1.62
C HIS A 53 -11.14 -1.50 3.11
N ALA A 54 -10.15 -1.60 4.02
CA ALA A 54 -10.40 -1.98 5.41
C ALA A 54 -10.08 -0.88 6.43
N ALA A 55 -10.79 -0.93 7.57
CA ALA A 55 -10.43 -0.22 8.79
C ALA A 55 -9.15 -0.82 9.41
N SER A 56 -8.25 0.03 9.90
CA SER A 56 -7.01 -0.43 10.53
C SER A 56 -7.26 -1.07 11.90
N ALA A 57 -6.59 -2.18 12.23
CA ALA A 57 -6.56 -2.74 13.58
C ALA A 57 -5.68 -1.92 14.58
N GLY A 58 -5.46 -0.64 14.29
CA GLY A 58 -4.53 0.25 15.00
C GLY A 58 -3.17 0.39 14.28
N PRO A 59 -2.35 1.37 14.70
CA PRO A 59 -1.04 1.60 14.09
C PRO A 59 -0.03 0.52 14.49
N HIS A 60 0.65 -0.06 13.51
CA HIS A 60 1.83 -0.87 13.72
C HIS A 60 3.05 0.03 13.94
N LEU A 61 3.77 -0.17 15.04
CA LEU A 61 5.08 0.45 15.30
C LEU A 61 6.16 -0.46 14.71
N CYS A 62 7.10 0.10 13.96
CA CYS A 62 8.23 -0.66 13.42
C CYS A 62 9.01 -1.36 14.53
N GLU A 63 8.97 -2.69 14.56
CA GLU A 63 9.65 -3.52 15.56
C GLU A 63 11.19 -3.48 15.41
N LEU A 64 11.70 -3.06 14.24
CA LEU A 64 13.15 -3.04 13.94
C LEU A 64 13.86 -1.79 14.49
N CYS A 65 13.20 -0.64 14.53
CA CYS A 65 13.79 0.61 15.06
C CYS A 65 12.94 1.39 16.04
N SER A 66 11.64 1.08 16.18
CA SER A 66 10.69 1.81 17.03
C SER A 66 10.48 3.29 16.68
N LYS A 67 10.84 3.74 15.46
CA LYS A 67 10.75 5.16 15.05
C LYS A 67 9.52 5.49 14.22
N VAL A 68 9.09 4.58 13.35
CA VAL A 68 7.99 4.79 12.41
C VAL A 68 6.77 4.00 12.83
N ARG A 69 5.59 4.60 12.71
CA ARG A 69 4.30 3.91 12.88
C ARG A 69 3.39 4.18 11.70
N SER A 70 2.65 3.16 11.27
CA SER A 70 1.60 3.31 10.27
C SER A 70 0.48 2.32 10.52
N ALA A 71 -0.75 2.72 10.19
CA ALA A 71 -1.95 1.89 10.25
C ALA A 71 -2.50 1.56 8.84
N SER A 72 -1.85 2.07 7.78
CA SER A 72 -2.31 1.93 6.40
C SER A 72 -1.67 0.74 5.70
N ASN A 73 -2.31 0.31 4.62
CA ASN A 73 -1.85 -0.73 3.73
C ASN A 73 -1.71 -0.18 2.31
N VAL A 74 -1.07 -0.93 1.43
CA VAL A 74 -1.01 -0.67 -0.01
C VAL A 74 -1.46 -1.91 -0.76
N LEU A 75 -2.33 -1.68 -1.75
CA LEU A 75 -2.85 -2.71 -2.65
C LEU A 75 -2.15 -2.56 -4.00
N VAL A 76 -1.49 -3.63 -4.44
CA VAL A 76 -0.78 -3.68 -5.72
C VAL A 76 -1.34 -4.84 -6.55
N PRO A 77 -2.31 -4.58 -7.45
CA PRO A 77 -2.83 -5.61 -8.32
C PRO A 77 -1.79 -6.06 -9.34
N SER A 78 -1.85 -7.35 -9.68
CA SER A 78 -1.14 -7.95 -10.81
C SER A 78 -2.11 -8.77 -11.65
N ALA A 79 -1.62 -9.54 -12.63
CA ALA A 79 -2.48 -10.40 -13.43
C ALA A 79 -3.13 -11.52 -12.59
N ASP A 80 -2.36 -12.11 -11.67
CA ASP A 80 -2.77 -13.33 -10.95
C ASP A 80 -3.07 -13.08 -9.48
N PHE A 81 -2.42 -12.08 -8.88
CA PHE A 81 -2.46 -11.84 -7.43
C PHE A 81 -2.70 -10.38 -7.09
N LEU A 82 -3.40 -10.17 -5.98
CA LEU A 82 -3.39 -8.92 -5.25
C LEU A 82 -2.28 -8.99 -4.21
N TYR A 83 -1.22 -8.20 -4.40
CA TYR A 83 -0.23 -8.03 -3.36
C TYR A 83 -0.71 -7.03 -2.33
N VAL A 84 -0.57 -7.39 -1.06
CA VAL A 84 -1.02 -6.60 0.08
C VAL A 84 0.15 -6.41 1.03
N ALA A 85 0.54 -5.15 1.23
CA ALA A 85 1.66 -4.77 2.08
C ALA A 85 1.25 -3.69 3.09
N PRO A 86 1.88 -3.61 4.27
CA PRO A 86 1.73 -2.44 5.12
C PRO A 86 2.38 -1.24 4.43
N ALA A 87 1.86 -0.02 4.64
CA ALA A 87 2.44 1.20 4.07
C ALA A 87 3.90 1.45 4.52
N MET A 88 4.35 0.81 5.60
CA MET A 88 5.75 0.82 6.04
C MET A 88 6.70 0.03 5.13
N VAL A 89 6.22 -0.66 4.09
CA VAL A 89 7.09 -1.29 3.09
C VAL A 89 8.15 -0.32 2.55
N VAL A 90 7.82 0.96 2.35
CA VAL A 90 8.77 2.01 1.93
C VAL A 90 9.83 2.26 3.00
N HIS A 91 9.43 2.32 4.27
CA HIS A 91 10.34 2.47 5.41
C HIS A 91 11.26 1.25 5.56
N TYR A 92 10.74 0.03 5.40
CA TYR A 92 11.54 -1.18 5.48
C TYR A 92 12.59 -1.24 4.36
N ILE A 93 12.25 -0.85 3.13
CA ILE A 93 13.21 -0.77 2.04
C ILE A 93 14.30 0.27 2.36
N ARG A 94 13.91 1.50 2.71
CA ARG A 94 14.84 2.63 2.89
C ARG A 94 15.75 2.49 4.10
N ASP A 95 15.17 2.12 5.24
CA ASP A 95 15.85 2.22 6.54
C ASP A 95 16.32 0.86 7.09
N HIS A 96 15.85 -0.23 6.49
CA HIS A 96 16.14 -1.60 6.93
C HIS A 96 16.66 -2.51 5.82
N GLY A 97 16.89 -2.00 4.61
CA GLY A 97 17.49 -2.77 3.52
C GLY A 97 16.61 -3.90 2.98
N TYR A 98 15.33 -3.95 3.37
CA TYR A 98 14.40 -4.98 2.91
C TYR A 98 14.32 -4.98 1.39
N GLY A 99 14.62 -6.13 0.79
CA GLY A 99 14.52 -6.40 -0.64
C GLY A 99 13.24 -7.19 -0.94
N PRO A 100 12.14 -6.55 -1.35
CA PRO A 100 10.88 -7.25 -1.60
C PRO A 100 11.01 -8.25 -2.74
N PRO A 101 10.18 -9.30 -2.79
CA PRO A 101 10.19 -10.28 -3.87
C PRO A 101 10.16 -9.62 -5.25
N GLY A 102 11.00 -10.07 -6.18
CA GLY A 102 11.08 -9.45 -7.51
C GLY A 102 9.76 -9.46 -8.29
N ALA A 103 8.87 -10.41 -8.01
CA ALA A 103 7.51 -10.43 -8.58
C ALA A 103 6.65 -9.25 -8.10
N PHE A 104 6.77 -8.87 -6.82
CA PHE A 104 6.11 -7.69 -6.28
C PHE A 104 6.67 -6.41 -6.89
N GLN A 105 8.00 -6.28 -7.01
CA GLN A 105 8.62 -5.11 -7.64
C GLN A 105 8.13 -4.91 -9.08
N ARG A 106 8.02 -5.99 -9.87
CA ARG A 106 7.43 -5.94 -11.22
C ARG A 106 5.96 -5.55 -11.21
N ALA A 107 5.18 -6.02 -10.23
CA ALA A 107 3.77 -5.63 -10.08
C ALA A 107 3.64 -4.14 -9.74
N VAL A 108 4.49 -3.59 -8.86
CA VAL A 108 4.53 -2.16 -8.53
C VAL A 108 4.72 -1.31 -9.79
N LEU A 109 5.70 -1.67 -10.64
CA LEU A 109 5.97 -0.93 -11.87
C LEU A 109 4.81 -0.98 -12.88
N ARG A 110 4.09 -2.11 -12.94
CA ARG A 110 2.95 -2.29 -13.84
C ARG A 110 1.65 -1.73 -13.28
N CYS A 111 1.59 -1.47 -11.98
CA CYS A 111 0.39 -0.97 -11.31
C CYS A 111 0.01 0.41 -11.88
N PRO A 112 -1.22 0.59 -12.39
CA PRO A 112 -1.68 1.90 -12.83
C PRO A 112 -1.61 2.92 -11.69
N ALA A 113 -1.37 4.19 -12.02
CA ALA A 113 -1.28 5.22 -10.99
C ALA A 113 -2.65 5.44 -10.32
N PRO A 114 -2.78 5.36 -9.00
CA PRO A 114 -4.00 5.75 -8.33
C PRO A 114 -4.13 7.29 -8.33
N PRO A 115 -5.35 7.84 -8.22
CA PRO A 115 -6.64 7.15 -8.15
C PRO A 115 -7.31 6.95 -9.53
N SER A 116 -6.53 6.65 -10.59
CA SER A 116 -7.05 6.52 -11.97
C SER A 116 -8.12 5.42 -12.11
N ASP A 117 -8.98 5.52 -13.14
CA ASP A 117 -9.93 4.44 -13.47
C ASP A 117 -9.22 3.12 -13.75
N ALA A 118 -8.05 3.15 -14.40
CA ALA A 118 -7.25 1.96 -14.65
C ALA A 118 -6.78 1.28 -13.36
N TYR A 119 -6.48 2.05 -12.30
CA TYR A 119 -6.11 1.47 -11.00
C TYR A 119 -7.27 0.73 -10.35
N PHE A 120 -8.46 1.32 -10.34
CA PHE A 120 -9.64 0.66 -9.78
C PHE A 120 -10.10 -0.54 -10.63
N ALA A 121 -10.06 -0.44 -11.96
CA ALA A 121 -10.34 -1.57 -12.85
C ALA A 121 -9.36 -2.74 -12.63
N ALA A 122 -8.10 -2.46 -12.26
CA ALA A 122 -7.15 -3.50 -11.91
C ALA A 122 -7.46 -4.21 -10.57
N LEU A 123 -8.34 -3.66 -9.74
CA LEU A 123 -8.81 -4.29 -8.50
C LEU A 123 -10.04 -5.19 -8.71
N ASP A 124 -10.79 -5.01 -9.80
CA ASP A 124 -12.01 -5.78 -10.11
C ASP A 124 -11.83 -7.32 -10.06
N PRO A 125 -10.69 -7.92 -10.48
CA PRO A 125 -10.49 -9.37 -10.38
C PRO A 125 -10.35 -9.91 -8.96
N PHE A 126 -10.26 -9.02 -7.97
CA PHE A 126 -9.95 -9.30 -6.57
C PHE A 126 -11.04 -8.80 -5.60
N LEU A 127 -12.24 -8.48 -6.09
CA LEU A 127 -13.33 -8.02 -5.24
C LEU A 127 -13.76 -9.06 -4.18
N ASP A 128 -13.64 -10.34 -4.51
CA ASP A 128 -13.84 -11.47 -3.59
C ASP A 128 -12.84 -11.44 -2.43
N VAL A 129 -11.56 -11.23 -2.75
CA VAL A 129 -10.48 -11.06 -1.77
C VAL A 129 -10.72 -9.85 -0.87
N LEU A 130 -11.19 -8.75 -1.48
CA LEU A 130 -11.48 -7.51 -0.78
C LEU A 130 -12.82 -7.55 -0.04
N SER A 131 -13.61 -8.62 -0.12
CA SER A 131 -14.95 -8.67 0.50
C SER A 131 -15.81 -7.45 0.12
N THR A 132 -15.82 -7.11 -1.17
CA THR A 132 -16.52 -5.93 -1.70
C THR A 132 -17.27 -6.27 -2.98
N THR A 133 -18.19 -5.39 -3.40
CA THR A 133 -18.90 -5.46 -4.68
C THR A 133 -18.37 -4.42 -5.69
N PRO A 134 -18.63 -4.57 -7.00
CA PRO A 134 -18.27 -3.55 -8.00
C PRO A 134 -18.89 -2.17 -7.70
N GLU A 135 -20.13 -2.14 -7.19
CA GLU A 135 -20.86 -0.91 -6.87
C GLU A 135 -20.21 -0.17 -5.68
N GLU A 136 -19.82 -0.91 -4.65
CA GLU A 136 -19.08 -0.37 -3.50
C GLU A 136 -17.70 0.12 -3.92
N LEU A 137 -16.97 -0.62 -4.77
CA LEU A 137 -15.68 -0.17 -5.28
C LEU A 137 -15.82 1.13 -6.10
N ALA A 138 -16.83 1.21 -6.96
CA ALA A 138 -17.10 2.42 -7.75
C ALA A 138 -17.44 3.62 -6.84
N GLY A 139 -18.23 3.40 -5.79
CA GLY A 139 -18.49 4.40 -4.76
C GLY A 139 -17.22 4.85 -4.04
N ALA A 140 -16.41 3.89 -3.60
CA ALA A 140 -15.15 4.12 -2.92
C ALA A 140 -14.15 4.88 -3.80
N ALA A 141 -14.10 4.58 -5.10
CA ALA A 141 -13.26 5.29 -6.07
C ALA A 141 -13.61 6.77 -6.16
N ARG A 142 -14.92 7.11 -6.24
CA ARG A 142 -15.38 8.50 -6.23
C ARG A 142 -14.99 9.22 -4.94
N SER A 143 -15.35 8.65 -3.79
CA SER A 143 -15.04 9.25 -2.48
C SER A 143 -13.54 9.37 -2.21
N HIS A 144 -12.73 8.45 -2.74
CA HIS A 144 -11.29 8.51 -2.61
C HIS A 144 -10.67 9.65 -3.44
N ARG A 145 -11.12 9.84 -4.69
CA ARG A 145 -10.71 10.98 -5.54
C ARG A 145 -11.08 12.32 -4.93
N GLU A 146 -12.27 12.43 -4.39
CA GLU A 146 -12.72 13.63 -3.68
C GLU A 146 -11.82 13.93 -2.48
N ARG A 147 -11.53 12.93 -1.63
CA ARG A 147 -10.60 13.11 -0.49
C ARG A 147 -9.21 13.55 -0.90
N LEU A 148 -8.65 12.97 -1.97
CA LEU A 148 -7.34 13.37 -2.49
C LEU A 148 -7.35 14.80 -3.05
N SER A 149 -8.42 15.18 -3.76
CA SER A 149 -8.61 16.55 -4.26
C SER A 149 -8.69 17.56 -3.10
N GLU A 150 -9.45 17.26 -2.06
CA GLU A 150 -9.56 18.13 -0.88
C GLU A 150 -8.23 18.22 -0.12
N ARG A 151 -7.51 17.10 0.05
CA ARG A 151 -6.15 17.10 0.65
C ARG A 151 -5.19 17.99 -0.15
N ALA A 152 -5.23 17.92 -1.48
CA ALA A 152 -4.41 18.74 -2.36
C ALA A 152 -4.76 20.24 -2.25
N LYS A 153 -6.05 20.60 -2.25
CA LYS A 153 -6.50 21.98 -2.03
C LYS A 153 -6.04 22.51 -0.68
N GLN A 154 -6.14 21.70 0.37
CA GLN A 154 -5.77 22.10 1.73
C GLN A 154 -4.26 22.30 1.88
N ALA A 155 -3.45 21.45 1.22
CA ALA A 155 -2.00 21.61 1.16
C ALA A 155 -1.54 22.85 0.36
N ALA A 156 -2.32 23.27 -0.64
CA ALA A 156 -2.05 24.46 -1.46
C ALA A 156 -2.48 25.79 -0.81
N ARG A 157 -3.21 25.76 0.32
CA ARG A 157 -3.61 26.99 1.01
C ARG A 157 -2.37 27.67 1.61
N PRO A 158 -2.14 28.97 1.34
CA PRO A 158 -1.03 29.69 1.96
C PRO A 158 -1.18 29.65 3.49
N LYS A 159 -0.12 29.25 4.19
CA LYS A 159 -0.06 29.38 5.64
C LYS A 159 -0.15 30.87 5.97
N GLY A 160 -1.08 31.24 6.84
CA GLY A 160 -1.50 32.62 7.10
C GLY A 160 -0.33 33.61 7.17
N MET A 161 -0.46 34.68 6.39
CA MET A 161 0.33 35.89 6.55
C MET A 161 -0.03 36.48 7.93
N PHE A 162 0.87 36.30 8.89
CA PHE A 162 0.82 37.03 10.15
C PHE A 162 1.07 38.50 9.82
N TRP A 163 0.07 39.34 10.03
CA TRP A 163 0.26 40.78 10.06
C TRP A 163 0.53 41.15 11.52
N ASP A 164 1.80 41.41 11.84
CA ASP A 164 2.19 42.14 13.05
C ASP A 164 2.10 43.65 12.81
#